data_AF-A0A3C1YRW8-F1
#
_entry.id   AF-A0A3C1YRW8-F1
#
_cell.length_a   1.000
_cell.length_b   1.000
_cell.length_c   1.000
_cell.angle_alpha   90.00
_cell.angle_beta   90.00
_cell.angle_gamma   90.00
#
_symmetry.space_group_name_H-M   'P 1'
#
loop_
_entity.id
_entity.type
_entity.pdbx_description
1 polymer ?
#
loop_
_entity_poly.entity_id
_entity_poly.type
_entity_poly.pdbx_seq_one_letter_code
_entity_poly.pdbx_strand_id
1 'polypeptide(L)'
;MRANASWNSLHRKRITERNNCYSIAAAFKKFLIDYSSITTGVLMLKEFDELHFPPFEGFPKESVSFLKKLKKNNNREWFNAHRDEFEQFVKFPMQSFIASMQPHFSDFAPEFDVHPKRSMFRIYRDTRFSKNKTPYKTHMAAHFVLKGKPKGFEGSGYYLHIAPGEVFIGGGIYMPDNDQLKMIRKAIANDSKTFLAIINKPSFKKTFGTINGQKLSRAPKGYEPNHPMIEWLKMKQFFTGVDLKETTCYKKDFPKRIAQLCKELAPLVDFMNKAMGF
;
A
#
# COMPACT_ATOMS: atom_id res chain seq x y z
N MET A 1 37.15 -2.25 -55.60
CA MET A 1 35.77 -2.42 -56.12
C MET A 1 35.01 -3.39 -55.22
N ARG A 2 33.89 -2.90 -54.68
CA ARG A 2 32.70 -3.62 -54.19
C ARG A 2 32.86 -4.71 -53.13
N ALA A 3 32.50 -4.30 -51.91
CA ALA A 3 32.00 -5.14 -50.84
C ALA A 3 30.77 -5.95 -51.28
N ASN A 4 30.75 -7.23 -50.93
CA ASN A 4 29.54 -8.04 -50.82
C ASN A 4 29.48 -8.58 -49.38
N ALA A 5 28.86 -7.80 -48.50
CA ALA A 5 28.38 -8.26 -47.21
C ALA A 5 26.85 -8.25 -47.30
N SER A 6 26.25 -9.41 -47.50
CA SER A 6 24.82 -9.60 -47.27
C SER A 6 24.61 -11.02 -46.74
N TRP A 7 23.62 -11.15 -45.85
CA TRP A 7 23.15 -12.40 -45.24
C TRP A 7 23.91 -12.94 -44.02
N ASN A 8 24.10 -12.12 -42.98
CA ASN A 8 24.29 -12.65 -41.61
C ASN A 8 24.01 -11.63 -40.48
N SER A 9 22.81 -11.02 -40.43
CA SER A 9 22.46 -10.12 -39.30
C SER A 9 21.02 -10.15 -38.76
N LEU A 10 20.19 -11.14 -39.14
CA LEU A 10 18.77 -11.16 -38.71
C LEU A 10 18.34 -12.33 -37.81
N HIS A 11 19.25 -13.21 -37.36
CA HIS A 11 18.90 -14.31 -36.44
C HIS A 11 19.60 -14.32 -35.07
N ARG A 12 20.31 -13.25 -34.69
CA ARG A 12 20.98 -13.14 -33.37
C ARG A 12 20.43 -12.03 -32.47
N LYS A 13 19.13 -11.72 -32.55
CA LYS A 13 18.44 -10.73 -31.68
C LYS A 13 17.09 -11.19 -31.11
N ARG A 14 16.90 -12.49 -30.87
CA ARG A 14 15.65 -13.02 -30.26
C ARG A 14 15.81 -14.05 -29.13
N ILE A 15 17.00 -14.20 -28.55
CA ILE A 15 17.27 -15.25 -27.52
C ILE A 15 17.76 -14.69 -26.18
N THR A 16 17.86 -13.37 -26.00
CA THR A 16 18.38 -12.77 -24.75
C THR A 16 17.36 -12.05 -23.86
N GLU A 17 16.04 -12.26 -24.05
CA GLU A 17 15.01 -11.69 -23.18
C GLU A 17 14.08 -12.71 -22.50
N ARG A 18 14.29 -14.02 -22.71
CA ARG A 18 13.48 -15.06 -22.04
C ARG A 18 14.10 -15.67 -20.79
N ASN A 19 15.38 -15.42 -20.50
CA ASN A 19 16.09 -16.16 -19.44
C ASN A 19 15.98 -15.55 -18.03
N ASN A 20 15.36 -14.37 -17.85
CA ASN A 20 15.21 -13.79 -16.52
C ASN A 20 13.87 -14.17 -15.82
N CYS A 21 12.87 -14.64 -16.57
CA CYS A 21 11.61 -15.14 -16.00
C CYS A 21 11.72 -16.56 -15.44
N TYR A 22 12.69 -17.36 -15.92
CA TYR A 22 12.93 -18.73 -15.45
C TYR A 22 13.54 -18.79 -14.03
N SER A 23 14.21 -17.73 -13.58
CA SER A 23 14.88 -17.67 -12.27
C SER A 23 13.89 -17.69 -11.09
N ILE A 24 12.78 -16.95 -11.18
CA ILE A 24 11.77 -16.87 -10.11
C ILE A 24 10.88 -18.13 -10.08
N ALA A 25 10.52 -18.66 -11.25
CA ALA A 25 9.77 -19.92 -11.35
C ALA A 25 10.58 -21.12 -10.85
N ALA A 26 11.89 -21.15 -11.12
CA ALA A 26 12.79 -22.18 -10.59
C ALA A 26 12.99 -22.05 -9.07
N ALA A 27 13.08 -20.84 -8.54
CA ALA A 27 13.14 -20.60 -7.09
C ALA A 27 11.85 -21.06 -6.38
N PHE A 28 10.68 -20.79 -6.97
CA PHE A 28 9.38 -21.25 -6.45
C PHE A 28 9.24 -22.78 -6.51
N LYS A 29 9.67 -23.41 -7.60
CA LYS A 29 9.60 -24.87 -7.76
C LYS A 29 10.58 -25.60 -6.83
N LYS A 30 11.77 -25.03 -6.59
CA LYS A 30 12.76 -25.56 -5.65
C LYS A 30 12.28 -25.45 -4.19
N PHE A 31 11.69 -24.30 -3.82
CA PHE A 31 11.09 -24.09 -2.50
C PHE A 31 9.96 -25.10 -2.17
N LEU A 32 9.14 -25.47 -3.15
CA LEU A 32 8.06 -26.45 -2.97
C LEU A 32 8.55 -27.90 -2.81
N ILE A 33 9.69 -28.25 -3.42
CA ILE A 33 10.26 -29.60 -3.35
C ILE A 33 10.90 -29.82 -1.97
N ASP A 34 11.63 -28.84 -1.45
CA ASP A 34 12.33 -28.92 -0.16
C ASP A 34 11.36 -28.94 1.05
N TYR A 35 10.12 -28.47 0.90
CA TYR A 35 9.12 -28.42 1.99
C TYR A 35 8.41 -29.77 2.25
N SER A 36 8.50 -30.72 1.32
CA SER A 36 7.78 -32.00 1.41
C SER A 36 8.47 -33.07 2.28
N SER A 37 9.72 -32.83 2.70
CA SER A 37 10.58 -33.82 3.36
C SER A 37 10.69 -33.68 4.88
N ILE A 38 10.02 -32.71 5.51
CA ILE A 38 10.11 -32.47 6.96
C ILE A 38 8.73 -32.70 7.60
N THR A 39 8.40 -33.97 7.85
CA THR A 39 7.30 -34.34 8.74
C THR A 39 7.86 -35.10 9.94
N THR A 40 8.10 -34.39 11.05
CA THR A 40 8.04 -34.99 12.39
C THR A 40 7.66 -33.94 13.42
N GLY A 41 6.45 -34.09 13.98
CA GLY A 41 6.16 -33.84 15.39
C GLY A 41 5.89 -32.40 15.82
N VAL A 42 4.63 -31.95 15.68
CA VAL A 42 3.69 -31.40 16.71
C VAL A 42 4.18 -30.48 17.87
N LEU A 43 5.47 -30.22 18.07
CA LEU A 43 6.04 -29.34 19.11
C LEU A 43 6.67 -28.04 18.57
N MET A 44 6.51 -27.76 17.27
CA MET A 44 7.06 -26.59 16.56
C MET A 44 5.99 -25.54 16.20
N LEU A 45 4.96 -25.33 17.03
CA LEU A 45 3.88 -24.37 16.72
C LEU A 45 4.13 -22.93 17.18
N LYS A 46 5.37 -22.55 17.54
CA LYS A 46 5.68 -21.21 18.06
C LYS A 46 6.89 -20.49 17.46
N GLU A 47 7.62 -21.11 16.55
CA GLU A 47 8.80 -20.47 15.96
C GLU A 47 8.61 -20.36 14.45
N PHE A 48 8.66 -19.12 13.95
CA PHE A 48 8.82 -18.77 12.53
C PHE A 48 7.59 -18.79 11.61
N ASP A 49 6.79 -17.72 11.72
CA ASP A 49 6.08 -17.05 10.61
C ASP A 49 7.10 -16.40 9.62
N GLU A 50 8.27 -17.03 9.40
CA GLU A 50 9.31 -16.62 8.45
C GLU A 50 8.92 -17.11 7.06
N LEU A 51 8.00 -16.39 6.41
CA LEU A 51 8.17 -16.29 4.97
C LEU A 51 9.37 -15.40 4.71
N HIS A 52 10.50 -16.04 4.38
CA HIS A 52 11.59 -15.40 3.69
C HIS A 52 11.11 -14.99 2.30
N PHE A 53 10.49 -13.82 2.20
CA PHE A 53 10.21 -13.22 0.91
C PHE A 53 11.53 -12.78 0.29
N PRO A 54 11.76 -13.06 -1.01
CA PRO A 54 12.96 -12.58 -1.67
C PRO A 54 12.99 -11.04 -1.66
N PRO A 55 14.19 -10.44 -1.73
CA PRO A 55 14.33 -9.00 -1.88
C PRO A 55 13.45 -8.47 -3.00
N PHE A 56 12.78 -7.34 -2.76
CA PHE A 56 11.95 -6.71 -3.78
C PHE A 56 12.83 -6.09 -4.88
N GLU A 57 12.64 -6.52 -6.12
CA GLU A 57 13.39 -6.03 -7.29
C GLU A 57 12.56 -5.08 -8.17
N GLY A 58 11.34 -4.72 -7.74
CA GLY A 58 10.34 -4.03 -8.56
C GLY A 58 9.11 -4.92 -8.80
N PHE A 59 7.94 -4.30 -8.96
CA PHE A 59 6.79 -5.04 -9.46
C PHE A 59 7.05 -5.49 -10.91
N PRO A 60 6.71 -6.73 -11.30
CA PRO A 60 6.74 -7.09 -12.71
C PRO A 60 5.69 -6.27 -13.49
N LYS A 61 5.93 -6.01 -14.79
CA LYS A 61 4.95 -5.30 -15.64
C LYS A 61 3.63 -6.07 -15.77
N GLU A 62 3.72 -7.39 -15.59
CA GLU A 62 2.64 -8.34 -15.50
C GLU A 62 1.69 -8.02 -14.34
N SER A 63 2.16 -7.42 -13.23
CA SER A 63 1.29 -7.01 -12.12
C SER A 63 0.20 -6.05 -12.59
N VAL A 64 0.60 -4.96 -13.25
CA VAL A 64 -0.32 -3.94 -13.75
C VAL A 64 -1.10 -4.46 -14.96
N SER A 65 -0.45 -5.25 -15.83
CA SER A 65 -1.11 -5.88 -16.97
C SER A 65 -2.23 -6.83 -16.53
N PHE A 66 -2.03 -7.62 -15.48
CA PHE A 66 -3.04 -8.49 -14.88
C PHE A 66 -4.23 -7.66 -14.38
N LEU A 67 -3.98 -6.60 -13.60
CA LEU A 67 -5.04 -5.72 -13.09
C LEU A 67 -5.84 -5.06 -14.23
N LYS A 68 -5.18 -4.72 -15.35
CA LYS A 68 -5.84 -4.20 -16.57
C LYS A 68 -6.73 -5.26 -17.25
N LYS A 69 -6.27 -6.51 -17.34
CA LYS A 69 -7.08 -7.64 -17.85
C LYS A 69 -8.26 -7.94 -16.92
N LEU A 70 -8.03 -7.95 -15.60
CA LEU A 70 -9.06 -8.18 -14.59
C LEU A 70 -10.16 -7.11 -14.67
N LYS A 71 -9.80 -5.84 -14.89
CA LYS A 71 -10.78 -4.76 -15.07
C LYS A 71 -11.75 -5.02 -16.23
N LYS A 72 -11.29 -5.67 -17.31
CA LYS A 72 -12.12 -6.03 -18.47
C LYS A 72 -12.93 -7.31 -18.26
N ASN A 73 -12.44 -8.22 -17.42
CA ASN A 73 -12.99 -9.57 -17.24
C ASN A 73 -13.33 -9.85 -15.77
N ASN A 74 -13.98 -8.91 -15.08
CA ASN A 74 -14.18 -8.97 -13.64
C ASN A 74 -15.35 -9.92 -13.27
N ASN A 75 -15.12 -11.21 -13.42
CA ASN A 75 -16.02 -12.31 -13.04
C ASN A 75 -15.21 -13.48 -12.45
N ARG A 76 -15.91 -14.40 -11.76
CA ARG A 76 -15.27 -15.46 -10.96
C ARG A 76 -14.60 -16.51 -11.84
N GLU A 77 -15.22 -16.83 -12.96
CA GLU A 77 -14.79 -17.84 -13.92
C GLU A 77 -13.43 -17.46 -14.51
N TRP A 78 -13.32 -16.21 -14.99
CA TRP A 78 -12.08 -15.67 -15.52
C TRP A 78 -10.99 -15.60 -14.43
N PHE A 79 -11.32 -15.10 -13.24
CA PHE A 79 -10.33 -15.01 -12.16
C PHE A 79 -9.80 -16.39 -11.74
N ASN A 80 -10.67 -17.40 -11.63
CA ASN A 80 -10.27 -18.75 -11.28
C ASN A 80 -9.32 -19.35 -12.33
N ALA A 81 -9.59 -19.11 -13.62
CA ALA A 81 -8.71 -19.53 -14.71
C ALA A 81 -7.33 -18.82 -14.72
N HIS A 82 -7.23 -17.63 -14.12
CA HIS A 82 -6.00 -16.83 -14.04
C HIS A 82 -5.49 -16.69 -12.60
N ARG A 83 -5.88 -17.60 -11.71
CA ARG A 83 -5.55 -17.51 -10.28
C ARG A 83 -4.05 -17.60 -10.05
N ASP A 84 -3.37 -18.45 -10.80
CA ASP A 84 -1.91 -18.60 -10.70
C ASP A 84 -1.18 -17.33 -11.16
N GLU A 85 -1.67 -16.66 -12.21
CA GLU A 85 -1.15 -15.35 -12.62
C GLU A 85 -1.33 -14.30 -11.51
N PHE A 86 -2.48 -14.29 -10.82
CA PHE A 86 -2.69 -13.39 -9.68
C PHE A 86 -1.71 -13.67 -8.54
N GLU A 87 -1.56 -14.93 -8.16
CA GLU A 87 -0.66 -15.34 -7.07
C GLU A 87 0.79 -14.97 -7.41
N GLN A 88 1.24 -15.26 -8.64
CA GLN A 88 2.59 -15.02 -9.12
C GLN A 88 2.91 -13.55 -9.37
N PHE A 89 2.03 -12.81 -10.04
CA PHE A 89 2.33 -11.46 -10.53
C PHE A 89 1.77 -10.35 -9.66
N VAL A 90 0.79 -10.61 -8.78
CA VAL A 90 0.20 -9.55 -7.94
C VAL A 90 0.48 -9.82 -6.47
N LYS A 91 0.06 -10.99 -5.96
CA LYS A 91 0.11 -11.25 -4.53
C LYS A 91 1.53 -11.42 -4.03
N PHE A 92 2.31 -12.31 -4.63
CA PHE A 92 3.68 -12.56 -4.18
C PHE A 92 4.58 -11.31 -4.28
N PRO A 93 4.61 -10.55 -5.40
CA PRO A 93 5.37 -9.31 -5.48
C PRO A 93 4.93 -8.26 -4.46
N MET A 94 3.63 -8.14 -4.17
CA MET A 94 3.13 -7.24 -3.14
C MET A 94 3.59 -7.66 -1.74
N GLN A 95 3.63 -8.96 -1.47
CA GLN A 95 4.13 -9.49 -0.21
C GLN A 95 5.65 -9.26 -0.05
N SER A 96 6.44 -9.48 -1.11
CA SER A 96 7.86 -9.12 -1.14
C SER A 96 8.10 -7.61 -0.94
N PHE A 97 7.27 -6.77 -1.56
CA PHE A 97 7.31 -5.33 -1.33
C PHE A 97 7.07 -5.00 0.15
N ILE A 98 6.01 -5.53 0.74
CA ILE A 98 5.68 -5.28 2.16
C ILE A 98 6.79 -5.79 3.09
N ALA A 99 7.36 -6.97 2.82
CA ALA A 99 8.50 -7.48 3.58
C ALA A 99 9.68 -6.50 3.51
N SER A 100 9.97 -5.96 2.32
CA SER A 100 11.04 -4.97 2.11
C SER A 100 10.76 -3.61 2.77
N MET A 101 9.52 -3.33 3.18
CA MET A 101 9.18 -2.14 3.96
C MET A 101 9.50 -2.28 5.45
N GLN A 102 9.62 -3.51 5.98
CA GLN A 102 9.78 -3.76 7.42
C GLN A 102 11.01 -3.06 8.01
N PRO A 103 12.24 -3.19 7.44
CA PRO A 103 13.41 -2.53 8.00
C PRO A 103 13.26 -1.02 8.01
N HIS A 104 12.62 -0.45 6.97
CA HIS A 104 12.39 0.97 6.89
C HIS A 104 11.43 1.49 7.97
N PHE A 105 10.37 0.75 8.28
CA PHE A 105 9.42 1.13 9.32
C PHE A 105 9.99 0.95 10.73
N SER A 106 10.81 -0.08 10.97
CA SER A 106 11.50 -0.26 12.25
C SER A 106 12.33 0.98 12.65
N ASP A 107 12.83 1.76 11.69
CA ASP A 107 13.61 2.97 11.96
C ASP A 107 12.81 4.16 12.50
N PHE A 108 11.53 4.32 12.11
CA PHE A 108 10.77 5.56 12.41
C PHE A 108 9.36 5.35 12.96
N ALA A 109 8.80 4.16 12.79
CA ALA A 109 7.42 3.82 13.13
C ALA A 109 7.30 2.33 13.53
N PRO A 110 8.11 1.84 14.50
CA PRO A 110 8.13 0.43 14.92
C PRO A 110 6.81 -0.09 15.47
N GLU A 111 5.92 0.79 15.90
CA GLU A 111 4.56 0.52 16.40
C GLU A 111 3.58 0.09 15.30
N PHE A 112 3.94 0.23 14.01
CA PHE A 112 3.09 -0.18 12.89
C PHE A 112 3.28 -1.65 12.51
N ASP A 113 2.17 -2.31 12.17
CA ASP A 113 2.15 -3.66 11.63
C ASP A 113 2.46 -3.62 10.12
N VAL A 114 3.70 -3.98 9.80
CA VAL A 114 4.19 -4.19 8.45
C VAL A 114 4.38 -5.68 8.26
N HIS A 115 3.31 -6.38 7.89
CA HIS A 115 3.32 -7.82 7.75
C HIS A 115 2.80 -8.23 6.36
N PRO A 116 3.57 -9.00 5.58
CA PRO A 116 3.23 -9.31 4.19
C PRO A 116 1.82 -9.86 3.96
N LYS A 117 1.30 -10.64 4.92
CA LYS A 117 -0.08 -11.17 4.86
C LYS A 117 -1.15 -10.23 5.42
N ARG A 118 -0.84 -9.47 6.49
CA ARG A 118 -1.86 -8.70 7.24
C ARG A 118 -2.02 -7.29 6.72
N SER A 119 -0.93 -6.67 6.26
CA SER A 119 -0.96 -5.33 5.66
C SER A 119 -1.50 -5.33 4.24
N MET A 120 -1.44 -6.45 3.52
CA MET A 120 -1.96 -6.55 2.15
C MET A 120 -3.50 -6.59 2.13
N PHE A 121 -4.12 -5.79 1.28
CA PHE A 121 -5.57 -5.89 1.07
C PHE A 121 -5.95 -7.17 0.33
N ARG A 122 -7.09 -7.74 0.76
CA ARG A 122 -7.79 -8.78 0.00
C ARG A 122 -8.23 -8.24 -1.36
N ILE A 123 -8.10 -9.06 -2.40
CA ILE A 123 -8.54 -8.75 -3.75
C ILE A 123 -10.07 -8.72 -3.88
N TYR A 124 -10.80 -9.47 -3.04
CA TYR A 124 -12.26 -9.51 -3.08
C TYR A 124 -12.89 -8.17 -2.69
N ARG A 125 -13.96 -7.80 -3.37
CA ARG A 125 -14.76 -6.60 -3.09
C ARG A 125 -15.96 -6.97 -2.22
N ASP A 126 -16.27 -6.14 -1.23
CA ASP A 126 -17.56 -6.19 -0.54
C ASP A 126 -18.62 -5.51 -1.43
N THR A 127 -19.55 -6.29 -1.95
CA THR A 127 -20.55 -5.83 -2.91
C THR A 127 -21.96 -5.77 -2.33
N ARG A 128 -22.17 -6.11 -1.04
CA ARG A 128 -23.50 -6.22 -0.41
C ARG A 128 -24.32 -4.94 -0.62
N PHE A 129 -23.73 -3.80 -0.33
CA PHE A 129 -24.38 -2.48 -0.43
C PHE A 129 -23.96 -1.67 -1.67
N SER A 130 -23.14 -2.22 -2.56
CA SER A 130 -22.66 -1.49 -3.73
C SER A 130 -23.57 -1.70 -4.93
N LYS A 131 -23.85 -0.64 -5.71
CA LYS A 131 -24.48 -0.75 -7.04
C LYS A 131 -23.58 -1.51 -8.02
N ASN A 132 -22.27 -1.34 -7.90
CA ASN A 132 -21.30 -2.13 -8.65
C ASN A 132 -21.09 -3.49 -7.99
N LYS A 133 -21.52 -4.56 -8.68
CA LYS A 133 -21.45 -5.94 -8.21
C LYS A 133 -20.22 -6.72 -8.67
N THR A 134 -19.23 -6.08 -9.31
CA THR A 134 -17.99 -6.76 -9.71
C THR A 134 -17.29 -7.40 -8.50
N PRO A 135 -16.94 -8.70 -8.53
CA PRO A 135 -16.44 -9.44 -7.37
C PRO A 135 -15.03 -9.07 -6.91
N TYR A 136 -14.18 -8.53 -7.80
CA TYR A 136 -12.78 -8.26 -7.50
C TYR A 136 -12.43 -6.78 -7.58
N LYS A 137 -11.47 -6.36 -6.76
CA LYS A 137 -10.79 -5.07 -6.88
C LYS A 137 -9.85 -5.10 -8.07
N THR A 138 -9.79 -4.00 -8.81
CA THR A 138 -8.90 -3.83 -9.98
C THR A 138 -7.61 -3.12 -9.62
N HIS A 139 -7.19 -3.27 -8.37
CA HIS A 139 -5.98 -2.67 -7.80
C HIS A 139 -5.40 -3.61 -6.74
N MET A 140 -4.11 -3.48 -6.48
CA MET A 140 -3.47 -4.02 -5.28
C MET A 140 -3.19 -2.88 -4.31
N ALA A 141 -3.21 -3.18 -3.02
CA ALA A 141 -3.03 -2.16 -1.99
C ALA A 141 -2.44 -2.76 -0.71
N ALA A 142 -1.81 -1.90 0.08
CA ALA A 142 -1.42 -2.19 1.46
C ALA A 142 -1.93 -1.10 2.40
N HIS A 143 -2.25 -1.51 3.64
CA HIS A 143 -2.50 -0.62 4.77
C HIS A 143 -1.51 -0.98 5.88
N PHE A 144 -0.73 0.00 6.32
CA PHE A 144 0.12 -0.12 7.51
C PHE A 144 -0.60 0.59 8.66
N VAL A 145 -0.97 -0.17 9.69
CA VAL A 145 -1.77 0.28 10.83
C VAL A 145 -1.03 -0.01 12.14
N LEU A 146 -1.37 0.69 13.21
CA LEU A 146 -0.84 0.41 14.55
C LEU A 146 -1.07 -1.05 14.98
N LYS A 147 -0.05 -1.64 15.61
CA LYS A 147 -0.12 -2.92 16.32
C LYS A 147 -1.02 -2.79 17.56
N GLY A 148 -1.67 -3.88 17.95
CA GLY A 148 -2.40 -3.95 19.23
C GLY A 148 -3.67 -3.11 19.34
N LYS A 149 -4.13 -2.47 18.25
CA LYS A 149 -5.36 -1.67 18.27
C LYS A 149 -6.60 -2.52 18.62
N PRO A 150 -7.57 -1.97 19.39
CA PRO A 150 -8.84 -2.66 19.64
C PRO A 150 -9.54 -3.05 18.34
N LYS A 151 -10.18 -4.21 18.34
CA LYS A 151 -10.95 -4.69 17.18
C LYS A 151 -12.05 -3.68 16.84
N GLY A 152 -12.05 -3.18 15.60
CA GLY A 152 -13.04 -2.21 15.11
C GLY A 152 -12.67 -0.74 15.34
N PHE A 153 -11.56 -0.45 16.02
CA PHE A 153 -11.07 0.92 16.22
C PHE A 153 -9.85 1.15 15.33
N GLU A 154 -10.03 1.81 14.19
CA GLU A 154 -8.94 2.03 13.22
C GLU A 154 -8.15 3.30 13.54
N GLY A 155 -6.89 3.16 13.93
CA GLY A 155 -5.97 4.29 14.02
C GLY A 155 -5.62 4.87 12.66
N SER A 156 -4.96 6.04 12.70
CA SER A 156 -4.32 6.65 11.55
C SER A 156 -3.21 5.76 11.04
N GLY A 157 -3.05 5.68 9.72
CA GLY A 157 -2.07 4.80 9.10
C GLY A 157 -1.64 5.24 7.72
N TYR A 158 -1.00 4.33 7.00
CA TYR A 158 -0.44 4.59 5.66
C TYR A 158 -1.06 3.64 4.64
N TYR A 159 -1.47 4.19 3.51
CA TYR A 159 -2.16 3.45 2.45
C TYR A 159 -1.42 3.57 1.13
N LEU A 160 -0.99 2.43 0.59
CA LEU A 160 -0.45 2.32 -0.76
C LEU A 160 -1.51 1.71 -1.68
N HIS A 161 -1.69 2.31 -2.85
CA HIS A 161 -2.56 1.85 -3.91
C HIS A 161 -1.80 1.76 -5.23
N ILE A 162 -1.98 0.66 -5.95
CA ILE A 162 -1.44 0.48 -7.30
C ILE A 162 -2.53 -0.10 -8.19
N ALA A 163 -2.84 0.62 -9.26
CA ALA A 163 -3.75 0.23 -10.32
C ALA A 163 -3.18 0.66 -11.68
N PRO A 164 -3.74 0.19 -12.81
CA PRO A 164 -3.31 0.63 -14.13
C PRO A 164 -3.44 2.16 -14.29
N GLY A 165 -2.29 2.83 -14.45
CA GLY A 165 -2.17 4.29 -14.55
C GLY A 165 -2.06 5.03 -13.23
N GLU A 166 -2.18 4.35 -12.08
CA GLU A 166 -2.34 4.98 -10.77
C GLU A 166 -1.42 4.34 -9.73
N VAL A 167 -0.54 5.15 -9.13
CA VAL A 167 0.22 4.77 -7.94
C VAL A 167 0.04 5.87 -6.92
N PHE A 168 -0.63 5.58 -5.81
CA PHE A 168 -0.93 6.56 -4.77
C PHE A 168 -0.41 6.07 -3.43
N ILE A 169 0.25 6.97 -2.69
CA ILE A 169 0.63 6.75 -1.30
C ILE A 169 0.07 7.89 -0.46
N GLY A 170 -0.65 7.52 0.60
CA GLY A 170 -1.23 8.47 1.52
C GLY A 170 -1.06 8.06 2.97
N GLY A 171 -1.38 8.99 3.85
CA GLY A 171 -1.39 8.77 5.29
C GLY A 171 -2.42 9.63 5.99
N GLY A 172 -2.83 9.19 7.18
CA GLY A 172 -3.88 9.82 7.97
C GLY A 172 -5.03 8.86 8.27
N ILE A 173 -6.21 9.42 8.53
CA ILE A 173 -7.42 8.67 8.86
C ILE A 173 -8.56 9.00 7.88
N TYR A 174 -9.00 7.97 7.14
CA TYR A 174 -9.98 8.14 6.06
C TYR A 174 -11.43 8.06 6.53
N MET A 175 -11.76 7.20 7.49
CA MET A 175 -13.15 7.04 7.98
C MET A 175 -13.18 6.90 9.51
N PRO A 176 -12.76 7.96 10.23
CA PRO A 176 -12.89 7.95 11.68
C PRO A 176 -14.36 7.83 12.10
N ASP A 177 -14.63 7.08 13.16
CA ASP A 177 -15.95 7.08 13.78
C ASP A 177 -16.24 8.41 14.51
N ASN A 178 -17.44 8.52 15.07
CA ASN A 178 -17.87 9.76 15.73
C ASN A 178 -17.04 10.11 16.97
N ASP A 179 -16.53 9.12 17.70
CA ASP A 179 -15.76 9.35 18.92
C ASP A 179 -14.31 9.71 18.57
N GLN A 180 -13.71 9.03 17.59
CA GLN A 180 -12.44 9.41 17.00
C GLN A 180 -12.48 10.84 16.46
N LEU A 181 -13.55 11.22 15.77
CA LEU A 181 -13.72 12.59 15.28
C LEU A 181 -13.79 13.62 16.41
N LYS A 182 -14.47 13.32 17.52
CA LYS A 182 -14.50 14.23 18.69
C LYS A 182 -13.11 14.38 19.29
N MET A 183 -12.38 13.27 19.45
CA MET A 183 -11.03 13.26 20.01
C MET A 183 -10.04 14.05 19.15
N ILE A 184 -10.03 13.82 17.84
CA ILE A 184 -9.18 14.54 16.87
C ILE A 184 -9.51 16.04 16.87
N ARG A 185 -10.79 16.42 16.83
CA ARG A 185 -11.20 17.84 16.86
C ARG A 185 -10.76 18.52 18.16
N LYS A 186 -10.89 17.84 19.29
CA LYS A 186 -10.42 18.35 20.58
C LYS A 186 -8.91 18.57 20.56
N ALA A 187 -8.14 17.62 20.03
CA ALA A 187 -6.69 17.77 19.91
C ALA A 187 -6.31 18.95 18.99
N ILE A 188 -6.97 19.12 17.84
CA ILE A 188 -6.73 20.24 16.91
C ILE A 188 -7.06 21.59 17.57
N ALA A 189 -8.16 21.67 18.32
CA ALA A 189 -8.55 22.90 19.01
C ALA A 189 -7.59 23.25 20.15
N ASN A 190 -7.11 22.25 20.89
CA ASN A 190 -6.21 22.45 22.03
C ASN A 190 -4.76 22.70 21.61
N ASP A 191 -4.29 22.05 20.55
CA ASP A 191 -2.92 22.16 20.05
C ASP A 191 -2.90 22.52 18.55
N SER A 192 -3.54 23.66 18.26
CA SER A 192 -3.62 24.20 16.89
C SER A 192 -2.26 24.53 16.31
N LYS A 193 -1.31 24.96 17.15
CA LYS A 193 0.05 25.34 16.71
C LYS A 193 0.81 24.14 16.16
N THR A 194 0.83 23.01 16.88
CA THR A 194 1.51 21.79 16.39
C THR A 194 0.85 21.26 15.12
N PHE A 195 -0.49 21.18 15.11
CA PHE A 195 -1.22 20.73 13.92
C PHE A 195 -0.91 21.59 12.69
N LEU A 196 -0.99 22.92 12.84
CA LEU A 196 -0.66 23.85 11.76
C LEU A 196 0.81 23.78 11.36
N ALA A 197 1.75 23.59 12.29
CA ALA A 197 3.16 23.45 11.98
C ALA A 197 3.42 22.20 11.11
N ILE A 198 2.75 21.09 11.40
CA ILE A 198 2.83 19.86 10.60
C ILE A 198 2.33 20.09 9.18
N ILE A 199 1.08 20.53 9.02
CA ILE A 199 0.47 20.64 7.68
C ILE A 199 1.01 21.82 6.89
N ASN A 200 1.62 22.81 7.57
CA ASN A 200 2.22 23.96 6.91
C ASN A 200 3.73 23.85 6.65
N LYS A 201 4.39 22.77 7.10
CA LYS A 201 5.80 22.52 6.80
C LYS A 201 6.02 22.62 5.29
N PRO A 202 6.98 23.43 4.78
CA PRO A 202 7.14 23.65 3.34
C PRO A 202 7.34 22.37 2.53
N SER A 203 8.10 21.40 3.05
CA SER A 203 8.31 20.09 2.41
C SER A 203 7.05 19.24 2.36
N PHE A 204 6.22 19.32 3.41
CA PHE A 204 4.93 18.64 3.48
C PHE A 204 3.99 19.19 2.42
N LYS A 205 3.80 20.52 2.37
CA LYS A 205 2.95 21.17 1.36
C LYS A 205 3.40 20.89 -0.08
N LYS A 206 4.71 20.95 -0.32
CA LYS A 206 5.28 20.67 -1.64
C LYS A 206 4.96 19.23 -2.10
N THR A 207 4.90 18.29 -1.18
CA THR A 207 4.74 16.86 -1.48
C THR A 207 3.27 16.44 -1.53
N PHE A 208 2.46 16.89 -0.56
CA PHE A 208 1.09 16.41 -0.33
C PHE A 208 0.02 17.49 -0.50
N GLY A 209 0.41 18.75 -0.65
CA GLY A 209 -0.51 19.88 -0.68
C GLY A 209 -1.14 20.14 0.70
N THR A 210 -2.39 19.73 0.87
CA THR A 210 -3.19 19.96 2.09
C THR A 210 -3.92 18.69 2.52
N ILE A 211 -4.57 18.73 3.69
CA ILE A 211 -5.44 17.65 4.14
C ILE A 211 -6.70 17.59 3.28
N ASN A 212 -7.03 16.37 2.84
CA ASN A 212 -8.19 16.03 2.03
C ASN A 212 -9.28 15.37 2.89
N GLY A 213 -10.52 15.43 2.39
CA GLY A 213 -11.66 14.79 3.03
C GLY A 213 -12.93 15.62 2.92
N GLN A 214 -14.07 14.97 3.21
CA GLN A 214 -15.35 15.66 3.29
C GLN A 214 -15.39 16.62 4.48
N LYS A 215 -16.09 17.74 4.33
CA LYS A 215 -16.36 18.71 5.38
C LYS A 215 -17.85 18.76 5.70
N LEU A 216 -18.18 19.01 6.96
CA LEU A 216 -19.52 19.44 7.37
C LEU A 216 -19.83 20.81 6.76
N SER A 217 -21.10 21.10 6.49
CA SER A 217 -21.53 22.43 6.04
C SER A 217 -21.48 23.45 7.19
N ARG A 218 -21.83 23.03 8.41
CA ARG A 218 -21.88 23.85 9.62
C ARG A 218 -20.78 23.46 10.63
N ALA A 219 -20.55 24.32 11.61
CA ALA A 219 -19.69 24.02 12.74
C ALA A 219 -20.16 22.75 13.47
N PRO A 220 -19.25 21.83 13.85
CA PRO A 220 -19.61 20.70 14.69
C PRO A 220 -20.07 21.17 16.08
N LYS A 221 -20.94 20.38 16.73
CA LYS A 221 -21.42 20.67 18.09
C LYS A 221 -20.25 20.90 19.05
N GLY A 222 -20.33 21.98 19.84
CA GLY A 222 -19.31 22.35 20.84
C GLY A 222 -18.23 23.31 20.33
N TYR A 223 -18.33 23.80 19.09
CA TYR A 223 -17.40 24.77 18.52
C TYR A 223 -18.14 25.96 17.91
N GLU A 224 -17.67 27.17 18.20
CA GLU A 224 -18.22 28.39 17.63
C GLU A 224 -17.95 28.47 16.13
N PRO A 225 -18.88 29.03 15.32
CA PRO A 225 -18.68 29.20 13.88
C PRO A 225 -17.45 30.04 13.49
N ASN A 226 -17.01 30.95 14.37
CA ASN A 226 -15.84 31.82 14.16
C ASN A 226 -14.54 31.26 14.80
N HIS A 227 -14.54 30.01 15.26
CA HIS A 227 -13.35 29.40 15.86
C HIS A 227 -12.16 29.44 14.88
N PRO A 228 -10.93 29.81 15.29
CA PRO A 228 -9.79 29.96 14.37
C PRO A 228 -9.46 28.71 13.55
N MET A 229 -9.71 27.52 14.12
CA MET A 229 -9.52 26.23 13.46
C MET A 229 -10.76 25.66 12.76
N ILE A 230 -11.83 26.44 12.59
CA ILE A 230 -13.14 25.90 12.16
C ILE A 230 -13.08 25.11 10.85
N GLU A 231 -12.23 25.52 9.91
CA GLU A 231 -12.03 24.83 8.64
C GLU A 231 -11.52 23.39 8.78
N TRP A 232 -10.72 23.14 9.80
CA TRP A 232 -10.19 21.81 10.14
C TRP A 232 -11.17 21.05 11.02
N LEU A 233 -11.83 21.73 11.96
CA LEU A 233 -12.82 21.11 12.83
C LEU A 233 -14.03 20.57 12.05
N LYS A 234 -14.40 21.21 10.94
CA LYS A 234 -15.47 20.74 10.06
C LYS A 234 -15.11 19.46 9.27
N MET A 235 -13.84 19.06 9.20
CA MET A 235 -13.46 17.86 8.47
C MET A 235 -14.05 16.60 9.11
N LYS A 236 -14.40 15.64 8.25
CA LYS A 236 -14.91 14.31 8.62
C LYS A 236 -13.86 13.22 8.45
N GLN A 237 -12.73 13.55 7.84
CA GLN A 237 -11.63 12.65 7.49
C GLN A 237 -10.37 13.52 7.47
N PHE A 238 -9.23 12.96 7.86
CA PHE A 238 -7.97 13.70 7.94
C PHE A 238 -6.86 12.87 7.31
N PHE A 239 -6.79 12.90 5.97
CA PHE A 239 -5.76 12.19 5.22
C PHE A 239 -5.19 13.07 4.12
N THR A 240 -3.99 12.75 3.68
CA THR A 240 -3.42 13.33 2.45
C THR A 240 -2.55 12.29 1.76
N GLY A 241 -2.05 12.61 0.57
CA GLY A 241 -1.19 11.72 -0.19
C GLY A 241 -0.73 12.33 -1.50
N VAL A 242 0.02 11.54 -2.25
CA VAL A 242 0.62 11.95 -3.51
C VAL A 242 0.52 10.85 -4.54
N ASP A 243 0.20 11.25 -5.77
CA ASP A 243 0.27 10.38 -6.93
C ASP A 243 1.71 10.32 -7.46
N LEU A 244 2.14 9.10 -7.76
CA LEU A 244 3.44 8.80 -8.36
C LEU A 244 3.21 8.31 -9.78
N LYS A 245 4.22 8.47 -10.64
CA LYS A 245 4.22 7.84 -11.96
C LYS A 245 4.17 6.33 -11.80
N GLU A 246 3.35 5.64 -12.60
CA GLU A 246 3.27 4.16 -12.59
C GLU A 246 4.66 3.51 -12.68
N THR A 247 5.55 4.07 -13.50
CA THR A 247 6.92 3.57 -13.69
C THR A 247 7.77 3.51 -12.43
N THR A 248 7.36 4.18 -11.34
CA THR A 248 8.06 4.11 -10.05
C THR A 248 7.92 2.75 -9.38
N CYS A 249 6.79 2.06 -9.54
CA CYS A 249 6.56 0.78 -8.85
C CYS A 249 7.40 -0.37 -9.44
N TYR A 250 7.90 -0.22 -10.67
CA TYR A 250 8.77 -1.20 -11.33
C TYR A 250 10.23 -1.13 -10.89
N LYS A 251 10.59 -0.20 -10.00
CA LYS A 251 11.98 0.01 -9.60
C LYS A 251 12.30 -0.69 -8.27
N LYS A 252 13.53 -1.22 -8.17
CA LYS A 252 14.08 -1.80 -6.95
C LYS A 252 14.08 -0.83 -5.75
N ASP A 253 14.23 0.47 -5.99
CA ASP A 253 14.25 1.50 -4.93
C ASP A 253 12.86 1.98 -4.49
N PHE A 254 11.79 1.39 -5.03
CA PHE A 254 10.42 1.77 -4.68
C PHE A 254 10.11 1.66 -3.18
N PRO A 255 10.52 0.62 -2.41
CA PRO A 255 10.31 0.57 -0.97
C PRO A 255 10.94 1.75 -0.23
N LYS A 256 12.18 2.10 -0.60
CA LYS A 256 12.88 3.28 -0.04
C LYS A 256 12.12 4.57 -0.34
N ARG A 257 11.61 4.73 -1.56
CA ARG A 257 10.82 5.90 -1.94
C ARG A 257 9.51 6.00 -1.15
N ILE A 258 8.78 4.89 -1.00
CA ILE A 258 7.55 4.85 -0.21
C ILE A 258 7.85 5.14 1.26
N ALA A 259 8.91 4.56 1.83
CA ALA A 259 9.31 4.81 3.21
C ALA A 259 9.65 6.29 3.46
N GLN A 260 10.33 6.97 2.54
CA GLN A 260 10.59 8.41 2.64
C GLN A 260 9.29 9.24 2.70
N LEU A 261 8.28 8.88 1.90
CA LEU A 261 6.98 9.55 1.90
C LEU A 261 6.21 9.25 3.19
N CYS A 262 6.26 8.02 3.69
CA CYS A 262 5.71 7.67 5.00
C CYS A 262 6.38 8.45 6.14
N LYS A 263 7.70 8.61 6.11
CA LYS A 263 8.46 9.42 7.08
C LYS A 263 8.02 10.89 7.08
N GLU A 264 7.77 11.48 5.91
CA GLU A 264 7.28 12.87 5.83
C GLU A 264 5.81 12.99 6.31
N LEU A 265 5.01 11.93 6.17
CA LEU A 265 3.64 11.85 6.70
C LEU A 265 3.57 11.55 8.21
N ALA A 266 4.64 10.98 8.80
CA ALA A 266 4.63 10.49 10.18
C ALA A 266 4.13 11.51 11.21
N PRO A 267 4.57 12.79 11.21
CA PRO A 267 4.08 13.75 12.19
C PRO A 267 2.55 13.94 12.19
N LEU A 268 1.92 13.88 11.02
CA LEU A 268 0.45 13.94 10.90
C LEU A 268 -0.19 12.66 11.45
N VAL A 269 0.36 11.50 11.07
CA VAL A 269 -0.14 10.19 11.51
C VAL A 269 -0.05 10.08 13.04
N ASP A 270 1.07 10.48 13.62
CA ASP A 270 1.35 10.46 15.05
C ASP A 270 0.43 11.44 15.81
N PHE A 271 0.23 12.65 15.29
CA PHE A 271 -0.69 13.62 15.89
C PHE A 271 -2.11 13.04 16.00
N MET A 272 -2.59 12.38 14.95
CA MET A 272 -3.92 11.76 14.94
C MET A 272 -3.99 10.56 15.90
N ASN A 273 -2.97 9.72 15.92
CA ASN A 273 -2.93 8.55 16.80
C ASN A 273 -2.89 8.97 18.28
N LYS A 274 -2.03 9.93 18.65
CA LYS A 274 -1.99 10.52 20.00
C LYS A 274 -3.32 11.14 20.39
N ALA A 275 -3.98 11.85 19.46
CA ALA A 275 -5.30 12.41 19.71
C ALA A 275 -6.33 11.33 20.07
N MET A 276 -6.22 10.14 19.48
CA MET A 276 -7.09 8.99 19.73
C MET A 276 -6.63 8.12 20.91
N GLY A 277 -5.57 8.49 21.63
CA GLY A 277 -5.08 7.77 22.80
C GLY A 277 -4.20 6.56 22.51
N PHE A 278 -3.59 6.51 21.32
CA PHE A 278 -2.57 5.53 20.96
C PHE A 278 -1.15 6.05 21.23
#